data_AF-A0A6L6Y2I6-F1
#
_entry.id   AF-A0A6L6Y2I6-F1
#
_cell.length_a   1.000
_cell.length_b   1.000
_cell.length_c   1.000
_cell.angle_alpha   90.00
_cell.angle_beta   90.00
_cell.angle_gamma   90.00
#
_symmetry.space_group_name_H-M   'P 1'
#
loop_
_entity.id
_entity.type
_entity.pdbx_description
1 polymer ?
#
loop_
_entity_poly.entity_id
_entity_poly.type
_entity_poly.pdbx_seq_one_letter_code
_entity_poly.pdbx_strand_id
1 'polypeptide(L)'
;MTAAISCLDWIRRFGLLNSQVKYFNTDNPTSYGLKHHIEDFNRQNHGQSVSHPAYIMNGAVMVAMVVSGYRVKQATRMNVWFNISRKTLTFAMNKK
;
A
#
# COMPACT_ATOMS: atom_id res chain seq x y z
N MET A 1 -10.82 -10.47 -4.01
CA MET A 1 -11.28 -9.22 -3.33
C MET A 1 -10.64 -9.03 -1.96
N THR A 2 -10.51 -10.07 -1.14
CA THR A 2 -10.00 -10.00 0.24
C THR A 2 -8.66 -9.28 0.41
N ALA A 3 -7.67 -9.58 -0.45
CA ALA A 3 -6.37 -8.92 -0.37
C ALA A 3 -6.43 -7.39 -0.61
N ALA A 4 -7.28 -6.92 -1.53
CA ALA A 4 -7.44 -5.48 -1.77
C ALA A 4 -8.14 -4.77 -0.61
N ILE A 5 -9.10 -5.46 0.03
CA ILE A 5 -9.75 -4.96 1.25
C ILE A 5 -8.74 -4.88 2.40
N SER A 6 -7.87 -5.89 2.56
CA SER A 6 -6.77 -5.86 3.53
C SER A 6 -5.82 -4.69 3.29
N CYS A 7 -5.43 -4.42 2.04
CA CYS A 7 -4.63 -3.24 1.71
C CYS A 7 -5.36 -1.93 2.04
N LEU A 8 -6.66 -1.85 1.76
CA LEU A 8 -7.47 -0.66 2.07
C LEU A 8 -7.59 -0.44 3.58
N ASP A 9 -7.75 -1.51 4.35
CA ASP A 9 -7.75 -1.49 5.82
C ASP A 9 -6.42 -0.96 6.36
N TRP A 10 -5.28 -1.44 5.81
CA TRP A 10 -3.96 -0.91 6.16
C TRP A 10 -3.83 0.59 5.85
N ILE A 11 -4.25 1.04 4.66
CA ILE A 11 -4.26 2.47 4.29
C ILE A 11 -5.08 3.30 5.28
N ARG A 12 -6.26 2.81 5.69
CA ARG A 12 -7.12 3.46 6.67
C ARG A 12 -6.48 3.52 8.06
N ARG A 13 -5.97 2.38 8.54
CA ARG A 13 -5.37 2.22 9.87
C ARG A 13 -4.19 3.16 10.10
N PHE A 14 -3.40 3.42 9.06
CA PHE A 14 -2.24 4.30 9.13
C PHE A 14 -2.50 5.74 8.68
N GLY A 15 -3.76 6.14 8.51
CA GLY A 15 -4.13 7.53 8.20
C GLY A 15 -3.69 7.99 6.81
N LEU A 16 -3.52 7.05 5.87
CA LEU A 16 -2.99 7.36 4.55
C LEU A 16 -4.06 7.94 3.61
N LEU A 17 -5.36 7.75 3.86
CA LEU A 17 -6.45 8.18 2.97
C LEU A 17 -6.36 9.61 2.43
N ASN A 18 -5.78 10.56 3.18
CA ASN A 18 -5.65 11.97 2.79
C ASN A 18 -4.19 12.42 2.62
N SER A 19 -3.27 11.47 2.39
CA SER A 19 -1.82 11.73 2.28
C SER A 19 -1.34 11.90 0.84
N GLN A 20 -2.25 12.15 -0.09
CA GLN A 20 -1.94 12.43 -1.49
C GLN A 20 -1.20 13.76 -1.61
N VAL A 21 -0.25 13.84 -2.54
CA VAL A 21 0.46 15.06 -2.91
C VAL A 21 0.32 15.31 -4.42
N LYS A 22 0.67 16.51 -4.88
CA LYS A 22 0.48 16.91 -6.30
C LYS A 22 1.40 16.16 -7.27
N TYR A 23 2.53 15.64 -6.81
CA TYR A 23 3.56 15.02 -7.64
C TYR A 23 3.83 13.56 -7.24
N PHE A 24 4.49 12.81 -8.11
CA PHE A 24 4.93 11.45 -7.82
C PHE A 24 6.33 11.51 -7.21
N ASN A 25 6.50 10.96 -6.01
CA ASN A 25 7.81 10.87 -5.38
C ASN A 25 8.51 9.58 -5.84
N THR A 26 9.64 9.72 -6.53
CA THR A 26 10.39 8.59 -7.13
C THR A 26 11.11 7.72 -6.10
N ASP A 27 11.42 8.25 -4.92
CA ASP A 27 12.13 7.48 -3.88
C ASP A 27 11.17 6.86 -2.85
N ASN A 28 9.86 6.94 -3.09
CA ASN A 28 8.90 6.10 -2.37
C ASN A 28 9.11 4.62 -2.81
N PRO A 29 8.46 3.65 -2.15
CA PRO A 29 8.30 2.30 -2.69
C PRO A 29 7.21 2.21 -3.77
N THR A 30 7.42 1.34 -4.77
CA THR A 30 6.40 1.02 -5.79
C THR A 30 5.29 0.16 -5.20
N SER A 31 4.24 -0.15 -5.97
CA SER A 31 3.24 -1.17 -5.63
C SER A 31 3.85 -2.50 -5.14
N TYR A 32 5.00 -2.91 -5.69
CA TYR A 32 5.71 -4.12 -5.24
C TYR A 32 6.39 -3.93 -3.87
N GLY A 33 7.05 -2.80 -3.66
CA GLY A 33 7.65 -2.50 -2.35
C GLY A 33 6.57 -2.37 -1.27
N LEU A 34 5.51 -1.64 -1.56
CA LEU A 34 4.40 -1.39 -0.63
C LEU A 34 3.66 -2.69 -0.26
N LYS A 35 3.47 -3.59 -1.23
CA LYS A 35 2.94 -4.94 -1.02
C LYS A 35 3.70 -5.68 0.08
N HIS A 36 5.03 -5.70 0.02
CA HIS A 36 5.86 -6.40 1.02
C HIS A 36 5.70 -5.82 2.42
N HIS A 37 5.57 -4.49 2.54
CA HIS A 37 5.29 -3.87 3.84
C HIS A 37 3.93 -4.27 4.42
N ILE A 38 2.90 -4.38 3.57
CA ILE A 38 1.57 -4.83 4.01
C ILE A 38 1.59 -6.33 4.36
N GLU A 39 2.30 -7.15 3.58
CA GLU A 39 2.48 -8.58 3.87
C GLU A 39 3.20 -8.81 5.19
N ASP A 40 4.28 -8.06 5.46
CA ASP A 40 4.99 -8.09 6.74
C ASP A 40 4.07 -7.71 7.91
N PHE A 41 3.31 -6.63 7.74
CA PHE A 41 2.34 -6.20 8.74
C PHE A 41 1.27 -7.28 9.00
N ASN A 42 0.71 -7.87 7.95
CA ASN A 42 -0.28 -8.94 8.04
C ASN A 42 0.29 -10.17 8.75
N ARG A 43 1.51 -10.61 8.40
CA ARG A 43 2.17 -11.74 9.07
C ARG A 43 2.34 -11.51 10.57
N GLN A 44 2.75 -10.31 10.96
CA GLN A 44 3.03 -9.97 12.36
C GLN A 44 1.76 -9.77 13.19
N ASN A 45 0.72 -9.19 12.61
CA ASN A 45 -0.48 -8.76 13.36
C ASN A 45 -1.69 -9.69 13.18
N HIS A 46 -1.71 -10.52 12.14
CA HIS A 46 -2.89 -11.30 11.75
C HIS A 46 -2.60 -12.79 11.46
N GLY A 47 -1.34 -13.23 11.51
CA GLY A 47 -0.97 -14.64 11.35
C GLY A 47 -1.45 -15.24 10.02
N GLN A 48 -2.19 -16.35 10.08
CA GLN A 48 -2.75 -17.08 8.92
C GLN A 48 -4.18 -16.61 8.55
N SER A 49 -4.54 -15.37 8.89
CA SER A 49 -5.88 -14.85 8.60
C SER A 49 -6.17 -14.83 7.09
N VAL A 50 -7.34 -15.35 6.71
CA VAL A 50 -7.85 -15.26 5.33
C VAL A 50 -8.18 -13.81 4.98
N SER A 51 -8.63 -13.00 5.94
CA SER A 51 -8.98 -11.58 5.72
C SER A 51 -7.76 -10.68 5.54
N HIS A 52 -6.62 -11.07 6.11
CA HIS A 52 -5.35 -10.34 6.09
C HIS A 52 -4.24 -11.27 5.63
N PRO A 53 -4.21 -11.65 4.34
CA PRO A 53 -3.34 -12.70 3.85
C PRO A 53 -1.86 -12.29 3.94
N ALA A 54 -1.01 -13.26 4.25
CA ALA A 54 0.44 -13.12 4.29
C ALA A 54 1.10 -12.95 2.90
N TYR A 55 0.33 -13.20 1.83
CA TYR A 55 0.73 -12.97 0.45
C TYR A 55 -0.37 -12.21 -0.31
N ILE A 56 0.04 -11.18 -1.01
CA ILE A 56 -0.81 -10.22 -1.73
C ILE A 56 -0.24 -10.05 -3.15
N MET A 57 -1.10 -10.02 -4.16
CA MET A 57 -0.68 -9.65 -5.52
C MET A 57 -0.52 -8.14 -5.65
N ASN A 58 0.44 -7.67 -6.47
CA ASN A 58 0.65 -6.23 -6.71
C ASN A 58 -0.64 -5.49 -7.10
N GLY A 59 -1.50 -6.14 -7.91
CA GLY A 59 -2.78 -5.56 -8.34
C GLY A 59 -3.74 -5.25 -7.19
N ALA A 60 -3.69 -5.97 -6.08
CA ALA A 60 -4.53 -5.69 -4.91
C ALA A 60 -4.13 -4.36 -4.25
N VAL A 61 -2.83 -4.07 -4.16
CA VAL A 61 -2.32 -2.78 -3.68
C VAL A 61 -2.73 -1.67 -4.63
N MET A 62 -2.60 -1.88 -5.94
CA MET A 62 -3.01 -0.88 -6.94
C MET A 62 -4.50 -0.54 -6.82
N VAL A 63 -5.37 -1.54 -6.74
CA VAL A 63 -6.82 -1.34 -6.59
C VAL A 63 -7.12 -0.57 -5.30
N ALA A 64 -6.52 -0.96 -4.17
CA ALA A 64 -6.75 -0.29 -2.88
C ALA A 64 -6.31 1.19 -2.91
N MET A 65 -5.16 1.48 -3.53
CA MET A 65 -4.66 2.84 -3.68
C MET A 65 -5.56 3.67 -4.61
N VAL A 66 -5.99 3.12 -5.75
CA VAL A 66 -6.92 3.82 -6.67
C VAL A 66 -8.26 4.11 -6.00
N VAL A 67 -8.84 3.13 -5.29
CA VAL A 67 -10.09 3.32 -4.52
C VAL A 67 -9.91 4.36 -3.41
N SER A 68 -8.71 4.48 -2.86
CA SER A 68 -8.36 5.52 -1.87
C SER A 68 -8.07 6.89 -2.51
N GLY A 69 -8.29 7.06 -3.81
CA GLY A 69 -8.13 8.35 -4.52
C GLY A 69 -6.69 8.68 -4.93
N TYR A 70 -5.75 7.73 -4.86
CA TYR A 70 -4.39 7.96 -5.35
C TYR A 70 -4.32 7.89 -6.87
N ARG A 71 -3.48 8.76 -7.44
CA ARG A 71 -3.06 8.66 -8.84
C ARG A 71 -1.97 7.60 -8.97
N VAL A 72 -1.95 6.94 -10.11
CA VAL A 72 -0.94 5.93 -10.46
C VAL A 72 -0.05 6.42 -11.60
N LYS A 73 1.24 6.13 -11.53
CA LYS A 73 2.20 6.35 -12.61
C LYS A 73 3.01 5.09 -12.81
N GLN A 74 3.14 4.60 -14.04
CA GLN A 74 3.92 3.41 -14.31
C GLN A 74 5.39 3.59 -13.89
N ALA A 75 5.93 2.63 -13.13
CA ALA A 75 7.34 2.57 -12.77
C ALA A 75 8.09 1.59 -13.69
N THR A 76 7.53 0.38 -13.83
CA THR A 76 8.02 -0.68 -14.72
C THR A 76 6.83 -1.43 -15.33
N ARG A 77 7.06 -2.53 -16.07
CA ARG A 77 5.98 -3.31 -16.72
C ARG A 77 4.87 -3.75 -15.75
N MET A 78 5.20 -4.07 -14.49
CA MET A 78 4.21 -4.57 -13.50
C MET A 78 4.08 -3.72 -12.24
N ASN A 79 4.93 -2.71 -12.05
CA ASN A 79 4.97 -1.92 -10.81
C ASN A 79 4.61 -0.47 -11.09
N VAL A 80 3.87 0.15 -10.17
CA VAL A 80 3.44 1.55 -10.28
C VAL A 80 3.86 2.37 -9.08
N TRP A 81 4.04 3.66 -9.32
CA TRP A 81 4.20 4.72 -8.34
C TRP A 81 2.85 5.32 -7.94
N PHE A 82 2.78 5.83 -6.71
CA PHE A 82 1.63 6.56 -6.19
C PHE A 82 2.04 7.97 -5.75
N ASN A 83 1.14 8.94 -5.88
CA ASN A 83 1.36 10.33 -5.47
C ASN A 83 1.16 10.51 -3.95
N ILE A 84 1.93 9.80 -3.13
CA ILE A 84 1.81 9.81 -1.67
C ILE A 84 2.93 10.59 -0.99
N SER A 85 2.60 11.33 0.07
CA SER A 85 3.57 12.02 0.92
C SER A 85 4.58 11.04 1.51
N ARG A 86 5.88 11.28 1.26
CA ARG A 86 6.95 10.46 1.85
C ARG A 86 6.88 10.45 3.37
N LYS A 87 6.64 11.61 3.99
CA LYS A 87 6.57 11.75 5.45
C LYS A 87 5.53 10.81 6.05
N THR A 88 4.30 10.84 5.54
CA THR A 88 3.23 9.98 6.08
C THR A 88 3.47 8.52 5.76
N LEU A 89 4.01 8.22 4.58
CA LEU A 89 4.32 6.86 4.20
C LEU A 89 5.43 6.24 5.08
N THR A 90 6.51 6.97 5.34
CA THR A 90 7.58 6.52 6.26
C THR A 90 7.03 6.28 7.66
N PHE A 91 6.14 7.14 8.15
CA PHE A 91 5.47 6.92 9.44
C PHE A 91 4.66 5.61 9.45
N ALA A 92 3.90 5.33 8.39
CA ALA A 92 3.13 4.09 8.26
C ALA A 92 4.03 2.85 8.20
N MET A 93 5.12 2.90 7.43
CA MET A 93 6.04 1.76 7.24
C MET A 93 6.86 1.42 8.49
N ASN A 94 7.10 2.39 9.37
CA ASN A 94 7.87 2.20 10.60
C ASN A 94 7.01 1.71 11.77
N LYS A 95 5.68 1.78 11.67
CA LYS A 95 4.77 1.18 12.65
C LYS A 95 4.41 -0.24 12.20
N LYS A 96 5.20 -1.20 12.68
CA LYS A 96 4.95 -2.63 12.47
C LYS A 96 4.09 -3.20 13.58
#